data_AF-B2WAM8-F1
#
_entry.id   AF-B2WAM8-F1
#
_cell.length_a   1.000
_cell.length_b   1.000
_cell.length_c   1.000
_cell.angle_alpha   90.00
_cell.angle_beta   90.00
_cell.angle_gamma   90.00
#
_symmetry.space_group_name_H-M   'P 1'
#
loop_
_entity.id
_entity.type
_entity.pdbx_description
1 polymer ?
#
loop_
_entity_poly.entity_id
_entity_poly.type
_entity_poly.pdbx_seq_one_letter_code
_entity_poly.pdbx_strand_id
1 'polypeptide(L)'
;MLTRRACAGVRGILAPQPAIAFRSRAFGAAAVTQSPARAPAIADITPDSAASFNEKQKSFRDGLVAAQKRKEQEEKEARAREEENSKKKGGALSSLIYGTPEGRELDKDIERSFSQVLARGKYVHSIVFHTVKPDKVDEYTELVGNWYSKMVSIPENKVHLVGSWKTEVGDCNTFVHIWEYQRYEGYHESLHNIQSHPEFPAFDAKLKTLISSKHTSLMQEFSFWPTTPPRQLGGIFELRSYTLHPGNLLEWETHWRRGLKARREVMEGVGAWFVQIGDLNTVHHLWQFANLEERRIRREQSWSVEGWGETVHKTVPLIQTMKSRILMPCSWSTVA
;
A
#
# COMPACT_ATOMS: atom_id res chain seq x y z
N MET A 1 43.16 -40.52 76.99
CA MET A 1 42.78 -41.90 76.60
C MET A 1 42.06 -41.80 75.27
N LEU A 2 42.68 -42.31 74.19
CA LEU A 2 42.18 -43.42 73.34
C LEU A 2 40.86 -43.06 72.60
N THR A 3 40.72 -43.17 71.28
CA THR A 3 41.17 -44.28 70.42
C THR A 3 41.02 -43.96 68.93
N ARG A 4 41.93 -44.55 68.14
CA ARG A 4 41.85 -44.82 66.70
C ARG A 4 40.52 -45.47 66.28
N ARG A 5 40.12 -45.29 65.01
CA ARG A 5 39.74 -46.42 64.15
C ARG A 5 40.12 -46.15 62.69
N ALA A 6 40.88 -47.10 62.14
CA ALA A 6 41.18 -47.24 60.73
C ALA A 6 40.13 -48.14 60.07
N CYS A 7 39.86 -47.94 58.79
CA CYS A 7 39.34 -48.96 57.89
C CYS A 7 40.06 -48.81 56.53
N ALA A 8 40.48 -49.96 56.00
CA ALA A 8 41.29 -50.13 54.81
C ALA A 8 40.46 -50.64 53.62
N GLY A 9 41.05 -50.59 52.42
CA GLY A 9 40.62 -51.29 51.21
C GLY A 9 39.77 -50.44 50.26
N VAL A 10 39.91 -50.47 48.93
CA VAL A 10 40.58 -51.38 48.00
C VAL A 10 40.95 -50.57 46.74
N ARG A 11 42.16 -50.75 46.20
CA ARG A 11 42.58 -50.24 44.89
C ARG A 11 41.97 -51.11 43.78
N GLY A 12 41.09 -50.53 42.97
CA GLY A 12 40.65 -51.09 41.69
C GLY A 12 41.46 -50.48 40.54
N ILE A 13 42.16 -51.33 39.80
CA ILE A 13 42.94 -51.00 38.60
C ILE A 13 41.96 -50.86 37.42
N LEU A 14 41.93 -49.71 36.76
CA LEU A 14 41.18 -49.47 35.52
C LEU A 14 42.18 -49.34 34.35
N ALA A 15 41.97 -50.15 33.32
CA ALA A 15 42.76 -50.20 32.08
C ALA A 15 42.54 -48.93 31.20
N PRO A 16 43.52 -48.53 30.37
CA PRO A 16 43.38 -47.34 29.52
C PRO A 16 42.57 -47.66 28.25
N GLN A 17 41.62 -46.79 27.91
CA GLN A 17 40.94 -46.77 26.60
C GLN A 17 41.79 -46.02 25.56
N PRO A 18 41.67 -46.36 24.25
CA PRO A 18 42.46 -45.72 23.19
C PRO A 18 41.88 -44.35 22.80
N ALA A 19 42.77 -43.40 22.52
CA ALA A 19 42.44 -42.05 22.08
C ALA A 19 41.85 -42.03 20.66
N ILE A 20 40.69 -41.38 20.49
CA ILE A 20 40.06 -41.13 19.19
C ILE A 20 40.76 -39.92 18.55
N ALA A 21 41.43 -40.13 17.42
CA ALA A 21 42.07 -39.07 16.64
C ALA A 21 41.01 -38.20 15.94
N PHE A 22 40.88 -36.94 16.36
CA PHE A 22 40.10 -35.94 15.64
C PHE A 22 40.80 -35.55 14.34
N ARG A 23 40.22 -35.90 13.19
CA ARG A 23 40.60 -35.35 11.88
C ARG A 23 39.94 -33.98 11.70
N SER A 24 40.71 -32.92 11.82
CA SER A 24 40.30 -31.57 11.41
C SER A 24 40.22 -31.50 9.88
N ARG A 25 39.02 -31.29 9.33
CA ARG A 25 38.84 -30.91 7.92
C ARG A 25 39.19 -29.44 7.78
N ALA A 26 40.23 -29.12 7.02
CA ALA A 26 40.54 -27.76 6.62
C ALA A 26 39.47 -27.26 5.64
N PHE A 27 38.81 -26.15 5.97
CA PHE A 27 37.98 -25.40 5.03
C PHE A 27 38.90 -24.69 4.03
N GLY A 28 38.93 -25.17 2.78
CA GLY A 28 39.55 -24.46 1.68
C GLY A 28 38.70 -23.23 1.33
N ALA A 29 39.27 -22.04 1.47
CA ALA A 29 38.66 -20.82 0.95
C ALA A 29 38.72 -20.86 -0.58
N ALA A 30 37.58 -21.13 -1.22
CA ALA A 30 37.43 -20.87 -2.65
C ALA A 30 37.42 -19.34 -2.84
N ALA A 31 38.42 -18.82 -3.58
CA ALA A 31 38.43 -17.43 -4.00
C ALA A 31 37.19 -17.20 -4.89
N VAL A 32 36.25 -16.40 -4.39
CA VAL A 32 35.14 -15.88 -5.19
C VAL A 32 35.76 -15.03 -6.29
N THR A 33 35.71 -15.52 -7.52
CA THR A 33 35.97 -14.72 -8.71
C THR A 33 35.03 -13.51 -8.65
N GLN A 34 35.61 -12.31 -8.58
CA GLN A 34 34.86 -11.06 -8.56
C GLN A 34 34.02 -10.99 -9.85
N SER A 35 32.70 -11.16 -9.71
CA SER A 35 31.74 -10.88 -10.78
C SER A 35 31.75 -9.37 -11.10
N PRO A 36 31.63 -8.97 -12.37
CA PRO A 36 31.88 -7.59 -12.81
C PRO A 36 30.73 -6.60 -12.52
N ALA A 37 29.82 -6.88 -11.57
CA ALA A 37 28.87 -5.90 -11.07
C ALA A 37 28.41 -6.30 -9.66
N ARG A 38 28.80 -5.50 -8.66
CA ARG A 38 28.24 -5.61 -7.31
C ARG A 38 26.73 -5.36 -7.39
N ALA A 39 25.93 -6.22 -6.75
CA ALA A 39 24.49 -5.98 -6.62
C ALA A 39 24.27 -4.58 -5.99
N PRO A 40 23.36 -3.75 -6.53
CA PRO A 40 23.03 -2.46 -5.93
C PRO A 40 22.67 -2.67 -4.46
N ALA A 41 23.35 -1.94 -3.58
CA ALA A 41 23.21 -2.11 -2.14
C ALA A 41 22.23 -1.06 -1.59
N ILE A 42 21.67 -1.33 -0.41
CA ILE A 42 20.84 -0.36 0.31
C ILE A 42 21.56 0.98 0.55
N ALA A 43 22.90 0.94 0.62
CA ALA A 43 23.75 2.12 0.78
C ALA A 43 23.77 3.05 -0.45
N ASP A 44 23.30 2.59 -1.62
CA ASP A 44 23.22 3.39 -2.85
C ASP A 44 21.92 4.21 -2.94
N ILE A 45 21.01 4.06 -1.96
CA ILE A 45 19.71 4.73 -1.91
C ILE A 45 19.85 6.06 -1.17
N THR A 46 19.69 7.15 -1.90
CA THR A 46 19.54 8.52 -1.40
C THR A 46 18.24 9.10 -1.95
N PRO A 47 17.66 10.16 -1.34
CA PRO A 47 16.39 10.74 -1.81
C PRO A 47 16.37 11.07 -3.30
N ASP A 48 17.50 11.54 -3.84
CA ASP A 48 17.59 11.97 -5.24
C ASP A 48 18.15 10.89 -6.19
N SER A 49 18.63 9.75 -5.67
CA SER A 49 19.28 8.73 -6.50
C SER A 49 18.33 7.69 -7.09
N ALA A 50 17.02 7.77 -6.84
CA ALA A 50 16.03 6.75 -7.21
C ALA A 50 16.12 6.32 -8.69
N ALA A 51 16.21 7.28 -9.62
CA ALA A 51 16.35 6.99 -11.05
C ALA A 51 17.64 6.20 -11.36
N SER A 52 18.78 6.68 -10.85
CA SER A 52 20.08 6.03 -11.02
C SER A 52 20.13 4.64 -10.36
N PHE A 53 19.46 4.47 -9.22
CA PHE A 53 19.37 3.19 -8.51
C PHE A 53 18.54 2.19 -9.31
N ASN A 54 17.40 2.62 -9.85
CA ASN A 54 16.54 1.78 -10.70
C ASN A 54 17.28 1.32 -11.96
N GLU A 55 18.06 2.19 -12.60
CA GLU A 55 18.87 1.85 -13.77
C GLU A 55 19.95 0.81 -13.42
N LYS A 56 20.66 0.99 -12.30
CA LYS A 56 21.63 0.01 -11.79
C LYS A 56 20.98 -1.34 -11.45
N GLN A 57 19.78 -1.32 -10.87
CA GLN A 57 19.05 -2.55 -10.54
C GLN A 57 18.56 -3.28 -11.79
N LYS A 58 18.11 -2.52 -12.81
CA LYS A 58 17.73 -3.08 -14.11
C LYS A 58 18.94 -3.72 -14.80
N SER A 59 20.05 -3.00 -14.90
CA SER A 59 21.26 -3.52 -15.55
C SER A 59 21.81 -4.77 -14.85
N PHE A 60 21.76 -4.80 -13.51
CA PHE A 60 22.11 -5.99 -12.74
C PHE A 60 21.18 -7.18 -13.04
N ARG A 61 19.85 -6.98 -13.08
CA ARG A 61 18.87 -8.03 -13.43
C ARG A 61 19.06 -8.54 -14.86
N ASP A 62 19.22 -7.64 -15.81
CA ASP A 62 19.46 -8.00 -17.22
C ASP A 62 20.77 -8.81 -17.34
N GLY A 63 21.79 -8.43 -16.57
CA GLY A 63 23.05 -9.18 -16.44
C GLY A 63 22.86 -10.61 -15.90
N LEU A 64 22.03 -10.79 -14.86
CA LEU A 64 21.70 -12.12 -14.32
C LEU A 64 20.97 -12.99 -15.33
N VAL A 65 19.96 -12.45 -16.03
CA VAL A 65 19.22 -13.17 -17.07
C VAL A 65 20.14 -13.57 -18.22
N ALA A 66 21.03 -12.67 -18.65
CA ALA A 66 22.01 -12.97 -19.69
C ALA A 66 23.00 -14.04 -19.24
N ALA A 67 23.47 -14.00 -17.99
CA ALA A 67 24.34 -15.04 -17.42
C ALA A 67 23.63 -16.40 -17.34
N GLN A 68 22.36 -16.43 -16.93
CA GLN A 68 21.56 -17.65 -16.90
C GLN A 68 21.34 -18.23 -18.30
N LYS A 69 20.97 -17.40 -19.28
CA LYS A 69 20.81 -17.85 -20.67
C LYS A 69 22.11 -18.40 -21.26
N ARG A 70 23.25 -17.75 -20.98
CA ARG A 70 24.57 -18.26 -21.37
C ARG A 70 24.83 -19.64 -20.77
N LYS A 71 24.59 -19.79 -19.47
CA LYS A 71 24.75 -21.08 -18.77
C LYS A 71 23.83 -22.16 -19.32
N GLU A 72 22.55 -21.85 -19.58
CA GLU A 72 21.59 -22.79 -20.18
C GLU A 72 22.00 -23.18 -21.61
N GLN A 73 22.57 -22.25 -22.37
CA GLN A 73 23.05 -22.53 -23.72
C GLN A 73 24.33 -23.39 -23.68
N GLU A 74 25.26 -23.10 -22.78
CA GLU A 74 26.44 -23.93 -22.54
C GLU A 74 26.04 -25.35 -22.08
N GLU A 75 25.07 -25.48 -21.19
CA GLU A 75 24.52 -26.77 -20.75
C GLU A 75 23.79 -27.50 -21.89
N LYS A 76 23.03 -26.80 -22.74
CA LYS A 76 22.39 -27.39 -23.92
C LYS A 76 23.43 -27.85 -24.95
N GLU A 77 24.47 -27.07 -25.20
CA GLU A 77 25.55 -27.45 -26.11
C GLU A 77 26.34 -28.65 -25.54
N ALA A 78 26.56 -28.69 -24.23
CA ALA A 78 27.17 -29.85 -23.57
C ALA A 78 26.27 -31.10 -23.69
N ARG A 79 24.96 -30.98 -23.43
CA ARG A 79 24.00 -32.08 -23.59
C ARG A 79 23.84 -32.52 -25.04
N ALA A 80 23.86 -31.59 -26.00
CA ALA A 80 23.80 -31.92 -27.43
C ALA A 80 25.06 -32.68 -27.87
N ARG A 81 26.23 -32.34 -27.33
CA ARG A 81 27.48 -33.11 -27.52
C ARG A 81 27.40 -34.49 -26.87
N GLU A 82 26.77 -34.62 -25.70
CA GLU A 82 26.50 -35.90 -25.05
C GLU A 82 25.45 -36.74 -25.84
N GLU A 83 24.43 -36.10 -26.40
CA GLU A 83 23.37 -36.73 -27.20
C GLU A 83 23.85 -37.12 -28.61
N GLU A 84 24.75 -36.35 -29.23
CA GLU A 84 25.47 -36.81 -30.43
C GLU A 84 26.31 -38.05 -30.15
N ASN A 85 26.88 -38.14 -28.94
CA ASN A 85 27.51 -39.37 -28.45
C ASN A 85 26.50 -40.47 -28.10
N SER A 86 25.24 -40.14 -27.80
CA SER A 86 24.20 -41.09 -27.38
C SER A 86 23.08 -41.30 -28.41
N LYS A 87 23.29 -40.93 -29.69
CA LYS A 87 22.40 -41.21 -30.84
C LYS A 87 22.31 -42.70 -31.22
N LYS A 88 22.19 -43.56 -30.21
CA LYS A 88 21.48 -44.85 -30.25
C LYS A 88 20.38 -44.80 -29.19
N LYS A 89 19.14 -44.54 -29.65
CA LYS A 89 17.82 -44.71 -28.98
C LYS A 89 17.16 -43.43 -28.39
N GLY A 90 16.36 -42.77 -29.24
CA GLY A 90 14.88 -42.84 -29.17
C GLY A 90 14.09 -41.90 -28.24
N GLY A 91 13.24 -41.06 -28.86
CA GLY A 91 11.80 -40.97 -28.54
C GLY A 91 11.30 -39.82 -27.67
N ALA A 92 10.58 -38.88 -28.29
CA ALA A 92 10.01 -37.67 -27.69
C ALA A 92 8.55 -37.84 -27.23
N LEU A 93 8.21 -37.42 -26.01
CA LEU A 93 6.85 -37.04 -25.60
C LEU A 93 6.88 -36.13 -24.35
N SER A 94 6.55 -34.84 -24.48
CA SER A 94 5.97 -34.06 -23.37
C SER A 94 5.38 -32.72 -23.85
N SER A 95 4.06 -32.65 -24.04
CA SER A 95 3.33 -31.36 -23.96
C SER A 95 1.83 -31.61 -23.88
N LEU A 96 1.22 -31.53 -22.69
CA LEU A 96 -0.23 -31.29 -22.56
C LEU A 96 -0.62 -30.97 -21.10
N ILE A 97 -0.31 -29.76 -20.65
CA ILE A 97 -1.06 -29.09 -19.57
C ILE A 97 -1.16 -27.63 -19.96
N TYR A 98 -2.29 -27.22 -20.52
CA TYR A 98 -2.61 -25.80 -20.74
C TYR A 98 -4.03 -25.56 -20.24
N GLY A 99 -4.15 -24.74 -19.20
CA GLY A 99 -5.41 -24.46 -18.49
C GLY A 99 -6.48 -23.78 -19.35
N THR A 100 -7.70 -23.71 -18.82
CA THR A 100 -8.86 -23.09 -19.48
C THR A 100 -8.61 -21.59 -19.75
N PRO A 101 -9.28 -20.99 -20.76
CA PRO A 101 -9.14 -19.58 -21.07
C PRO A 101 -9.46 -18.64 -19.89
N GLU A 102 -10.50 -18.93 -19.11
CA GLU A 102 -10.87 -18.12 -17.94
C GLU A 102 -9.85 -18.22 -16.81
N GLY A 103 -9.27 -19.41 -16.58
CA GLY A 103 -8.19 -19.60 -15.61
C GLY A 103 -6.94 -18.82 -16.02
N ARG A 104 -6.63 -18.76 -17.32
CA ARG A 104 -5.51 -17.97 -17.85
C ARG A 104 -5.73 -16.47 -17.77
N GLU A 105 -6.96 -15.98 -17.89
CA GLU A 105 -7.26 -14.56 -17.68
C GLU A 105 -7.18 -14.20 -16.20
N LEU A 106 -7.73 -15.05 -15.31
CA LEU A 106 -7.62 -14.88 -13.87
C LEU A 106 -6.14 -14.92 -13.42
N ASP A 107 -5.36 -15.88 -13.92
CA ASP A 107 -3.93 -15.99 -13.64
C ASP A 107 -3.17 -14.75 -14.15
N LYS A 108 -3.48 -14.26 -15.36
CA LYS A 108 -2.89 -13.03 -15.90
C LYS A 108 -3.26 -11.79 -15.08
N ASP A 109 -4.48 -11.72 -14.56
CA ASP A 109 -4.92 -10.61 -13.71
C ASP A 109 -4.37 -10.71 -12.28
N ILE A 110 -4.12 -11.92 -11.78
CA ILE A 110 -3.37 -12.17 -10.53
C ILE A 110 -1.88 -11.81 -10.69
N GLU A 111 -1.28 -12.08 -11.86
CA GLU A 111 0.11 -11.73 -12.17
C GLU A 111 0.33 -10.22 -12.34
N ARG A 112 -0.72 -9.46 -12.69
CA ARG A 112 -0.69 -7.99 -12.67
C ARG A 112 -0.76 -7.50 -11.23
N SER A 113 0.05 -6.51 -10.86
CA SER A 113 -0.02 -5.94 -9.51
C SER A 113 -1.43 -5.40 -9.26
N PHE A 114 -2.04 -5.74 -8.11
CA PHE A 114 -3.41 -5.36 -7.75
C PHE A 114 -3.74 -3.87 -7.99
N SER A 115 -2.78 -2.97 -7.78
CA SER A 115 -2.92 -1.53 -8.03
C SER A 115 -3.07 -1.18 -9.52
N GLN A 116 -2.45 -1.92 -10.44
CA GLN A 116 -2.58 -1.68 -11.88
C GLN A 116 -3.96 -2.06 -12.44
N VAL A 117 -4.61 -3.06 -11.85
CA VAL A 117 -5.95 -3.51 -12.28
C VAL A 117 -7.04 -2.61 -11.68
N LEU A 118 -6.86 -2.16 -10.44
CA LEU A 118 -7.88 -1.41 -9.69
C LEU A 118 -7.79 0.10 -9.90
N ALA A 119 -6.57 0.65 -9.94
CA ALA A 119 -6.36 2.09 -9.96
C ALA A 119 -6.46 2.68 -11.37
N ARG A 120 -6.84 3.96 -11.44
CA ARG A 120 -6.69 4.77 -12.65
C ARG A 120 -5.22 5.05 -13.02
N GLY A 121 -4.30 4.90 -12.06
CA GLY A 121 -2.83 4.93 -12.26
C GLY A 121 -2.21 6.30 -12.54
N LYS A 122 -2.99 7.36 -12.79
CA LYS A 122 -2.48 8.70 -13.08
C LYS A 122 -2.16 9.52 -11.83
N TYR A 123 -2.96 9.37 -10.77
CA TYR A 123 -2.90 10.21 -9.58
C TYR A 123 -2.79 9.37 -8.31
N VAL A 124 -2.16 9.96 -7.29
CA VAL A 124 -2.16 9.45 -5.91
C VAL A 124 -2.81 10.52 -5.06
N HIS A 125 -3.61 10.09 -4.08
CA HIS A 125 -4.26 10.97 -3.14
C HIS A 125 -3.70 10.78 -1.75
N SER A 126 -3.67 11.84 -0.95
CA SER A 126 -3.49 11.73 0.50
C SER A 126 -4.79 12.07 1.21
N ILE A 127 -5.23 11.23 2.13
CA ILE A 127 -6.27 11.58 3.10
C ILE A 127 -5.61 11.87 4.45
N VAL A 128 -5.91 13.05 5.00
CA VAL A 128 -5.33 13.54 6.25
C VAL A 128 -6.45 13.78 7.25
N PHE A 129 -6.29 13.22 8.45
CA PHE A 129 -7.18 13.48 9.58
C PHE A 129 -6.40 14.28 10.63
N HIS A 130 -6.88 15.48 10.96
CA HIS A 130 -6.37 16.27 12.07
C HIS A 130 -7.41 16.26 13.19
N THR A 131 -7.07 15.67 14.33
CA THR A 131 -7.90 15.81 15.54
C THR A 131 -7.48 17.10 16.23
N VAL A 132 -8.39 18.07 16.27
CA VAL A 132 -8.13 19.41 16.80
C VAL A 132 -8.57 19.48 18.25
N LYS A 133 -7.82 20.22 19.07
CA LYS A 133 -8.24 20.49 20.45
C LYS A 133 -9.55 21.30 20.44
N PRO A 134 -10.57 20.93 21.24
CA PRO A 134 -11.89 21.56 21.15
C PRO A 134 -11.87 23.09 21.30
N ASP A 135 -11.00 23.63 22.16
CA ASP A 135 -10.83 25.06 22.42
C ASP A 135 -9.98 25.79 21.36
N LYS A 136 -9.51 25.07 20.33
CA LYS A 136 -8.60 25.58 19.29
C LYS A 136 -9.17 25.51 17.88
N VAL A 137 -10.45 25.14 17.73
CA VAL A 137 -11.07 24.92 16.41
C VAL A 137 -11.02 26.17 15.54
N ASP A 138 -11.31 27.35 16.08
CA ASP A 138 -11.32 28.59 15.28
C ASP A 138 -9.91 28.99 14.84
N GLU A 139 -8.95 28.97 15.78
CA GLU A 139 -7.53 29.24 15.52
C GLU A 139 -6.92 28.26 14.50
N TYR A 140 -7.31 26.99 14.57
CA TYR A 140 -6.93 25.97 13.60
C TYR A 140 -7.52 26.25 12.23
N THR A 141 -8.80 26.61 12.17
CA THR A 141 -9.55 26.86 10.93
C THR A 141 -8.91 28.02 10.17
N GLU A 142 -8.55 29.09 10.86
CA GLU A 142 -7.85 30.24 10.27
C GLU A 142 -6.43 29.85 9.78
N LEU A 143 -5.63 29.20 10.65
CA LEU A 143 -4.25 28.81 10.31
C LEU A 143 -4.22 27.89 9.08
N VAL A 144 -5.02 26.82 9.10
CA VAL A 144 -5.02 25.80 8.05
C VAL A 144 -5.69 26.31 6.79
N GLY A 145 -6.79 27.07 6.91
CA GLY A 145 -7.44 27.68 5.75
C GLY A 145 -6.49 28.59 4.97
N ASN A 146 -5.82 29.51 5.67
CA ASN A 146 -4.85 30.43 5.07
C ASN A 146 -3.66 29.67 4.46
N TRP A 147 -3.10 28.70 5.19
CA TRP A 147 -1.96 27.91 4.70
C TRP A 147 -2.32 27.09 3.46
N TYR A 148 -3.45 26.37 3.49
CA TYR A 148 -3.85 25.48 2.40
C TYR A 148 -4.19 26.26 1.14
N SER A 149 -4.96 27.34 1.24
CA SER A 149 -5.23 28.22 0.10
C SER A 149 -3.95 28.77 -0.51
N LYS A 150 -2.97 29.18 0.32
CA LYS A 150 -1.66 29.62 -0.15
C LYS A 150 -0.90 28.52 -0.88
N MET A 151 -0.79 27.32 -0.30
CA MET A 151 -0.06 26.21 -0.92
C MET A 151 -0.68 25.76 -2.25
N VAL A 152 -2.01 25.78 -2.38
CA VAL A 152 -2.69 25.50 -3.66
C VAL A 152 -2.42 26.57 -4.71
N SER A 153 -2.29 27.85 -4.31
CA SER A 153 -2.07 28.96 -5.24
C SER A 153 -0.68 29.01 -5.87
N ILE A 154 0.29 28.27 -5.33
CA ILE A 154 1.68 28.23 -5.80
C ILE A 154 1.82 27.11 -6.85
N PRO A 155 1.99 27.42 -8.16
CA PRO A 155 2.00 26.41 -9.23
C PRO A 155 3.13 25.37 -9.07
N GLU A 156 4.26 25.75 -8.49
CA GLU A 156 5.42 24.89 -8.25
C GLU A 156 5.11 23.75 -7.29
N ASN A 157 4.09 23.89 -6.44
CA ASN A 157 3.67 22.83 -5.54
C ASN A 157 2.97 21.69 -6.29
N LYS A 158 2.40 21.91 -7.48
CA LYS A 158 1.74 20.86 -8.30
C LYS A 158 0.71 20.01 -7.52
N VAL A 159 0.03 20.60 -6.55
CA VAL A 159 -1.01 19.94 -5.73
C VAL A 159 -2.40 20.38 -6.14
N HIS A 160 -3.38 19.50 -5.93
CA HIS A 160 -4.79 19.87 -6.01
C HIS A 160 -5.49 19.49 -4.70
N LEU A 161 -6.18 20.45 -4.07
CA LEU A 161 -7.01 20.18 -2.90
C LEU A 161 -8.36 19.65 -3.38
N VAL A 162 -8.64 18.36 -3.15
CA VAL A 162 -9.95 17.75 -3.45
C VAL A 162 -11.02 18.26 -2.50
N GLY A 163 -10.65 18.51 -1.24
CA GLY A 163 -11.53 19.19 -0.31
C GLY A 163 -11.03 19.15 1.12
N SER A 164 -11.65 20.00 1.95
CA SER A 164 -11.44 20.08 3.39
C SER A 164 -12.78 20.12 4.08
N TRP A 165 -12.96 19.28 5.10
CA TRP A 165 -14.21 19.18 5.84
C TRP A 165 -13.97 19.10 7.34
N LYS A 166 -14.93 19.61 8.12
CA LYS A 166 -15.03 19.39 9.55
C LYS A 166 -16.04 18.28 9.81
N THR A 167 -15.72 17.36 10.72
CA THR A 167 -16.67 16.31 11.14
C THR A 167 -17.71 16.89 12.11
N GLU A 168 -18.98 16.72 11.76
CA GLU A 168 -20.15 17.16 12.55
C GLU A 168 -20.77 16.00 13.33
N VAL A 169 -20.85 14.80 12.73
CA VAL A 169 -21.33 13.58 13.38
C VAL A 169 -20.29 12.47 13.23
N GLY A 170 -19.96 11.82 14.35
CA GLY A 170 -18.89 10.82 14.45
C GLY A 170 -17.76 11.34 15.34
N ASP A 171 -16.53 11.36 14.81
CA ASP A 171 -15.36 11.86 15.54
C ASP A 171 -15.33 13.41 15.50
N CYS A 172 -16.16 14.05 16.33
CA CYS A 172 -16.23 15.52 16.41
C CYS A 172 -14.85 16.15 16.69
N ASN A 173 -14.63 17.37 16.21
CA ASN A 173 -13.35 18.08 16.22
C ASN A 173 -12.26 17.48 15.30
N THR A 174 -12.63 16.54 14.43
CA THR A 174 -11.71 16.02 13.40
C THR A 174 -11.94 16.73 12.07
N PHE A 175 -10.88 17.29 11.51
CA PHE A 175 -10.86 17.79 10.14
C PHE A 175 -10.30 16.74 9.19
N VAL A 176 -10.94 16.60 8.03
CA VAL A 176 -10.53 15.69 6.96
C VAL A 176 -10.09 16.52 5.77
N HIS A 177 -8.92 16.21 5.23
CA HIS A 177 -8.39 16.87 4.03
C HIS A 177 -7.98 15.82 3.02
N ILE A 178 -8.42 15.99 1.77
CA ILE A 178 -8.02 15.11 0.66
C ILE A 178 -7.25 15.96 -0.35
N TRP A 179 -6.05 15.50 -0.68
CA TRP A 179 -5.16 16.13 -1.67
C TRP A 179 -4.88 15.15 -2.80
N GLU A 180 -4.71 15.66 -4.01
CA GLU A 180 -4.33 14.92 -5.20
C GLU A 180 -2.94 15.37 -5.69
N TYR A 181 -2.14 14.38 -6.13
CA TYR A 181 -0.78 14.56 -6.62
C TYR A 181 -0.54 13.73 -7.89
N GLN A 182 0.41 14.19 -8.71
CA GLN A 182 0.84 13.47 -9.91
C GLN A 182 1.73 12.27 -9.53
N ARG A 183 1.09 11.12 -9.26
CA ARG A 183 1.76 9.89 -8.80
C ARG A 183 2.56 10.10 -7.49
N TYR A 184 3.36 9.10 -7.10
CA TYR A 184 4.19 9.17 -5.90
C TYR A 184 5.36 10.16 -6.02
N GLU A 185 5.94 10.30 -7.21
CA GLU A 185 7.01 11.28 -7.46
C GLU A 185 6.49 12.72 -7.25
N GLY A 186 5.34 13.04 -7.84
CA GLY A 186 4.70 14.34 -7.63
C GLY A 186 4.34 14.59 -6.17
N TYR A 187 3.88 13.57 -5.44
CA TYR A 187 3.66 13.69 -3.99
C TYR A 187 4.94 14.09 -3.25
N HIS A 188 6.07 13.45 -3.57
CA HIS A 188 7.35 13.75 -2.94
C HIS A 188 7.85 15.16 -3.27
N GLU A 189 7.86 15.54 -4.56
CA GLU A 189 8.22 16.89 -5.02
C GLU A 189 7.37 17.96 -4.33
N SER A 190 6.06 17.75 -4.29
CA SER A 190 5.11 18.70 -3.68
C SER A 190 5.40 18.90 -2.20
N LEU A 191 5.58 17.82 -1.44
CA LEU A 191 5.88 17.93 -0.03
C LEU A 191 7.26 18.54 0.23
N HIS A 192 8.26 18.22 -0.60
CA HIS A 192 9.57 18.84 -0.50
C HIS A 192 9.48 20.37 -0.69
N ASN A 193 8.77 20.82 -1.72
CA ASN A 193 8.56 22.24 -1.99
C ASN A 193 7.82 22.93 -0.84
N ILE A 194 6.74 22.34 -0.34
CA ILE A 194 5.94 22.88 0.77
C ILE A 194 6.76 22.94 2.07
N GLN A 195 7.52 21.90 2.39
CA GLN A 195 8.34 21.84 3.61
C GLN A 195 9.54 22.77 3.56
N SER A 196 10.06 23.05 2.37
CA SER A 196 11.16 23.99 2.15
C SER A 196 10.69 25.45 2.09
N HIS A 197 9.38 25.70 2.11
CA HIS A 197 8.82 27.05 2.10
C HIS A 197 9.27 27.82 3.37
N PRO A 198 9.75 29.08 3.27
CA PRO A 198 10.32 29.82 4.40
C PRO A 198 9.40 29.94 5.63
N GLU A 199 8.09 29.99 5.40
CA GLU A 199 7.08 30.10 6.47
C GLU A 199 6.65 28.75 7.06
N PHE A 200 7.03 27.62 6.45
CA PHE A 200 6.60 26.29 6.91
C PHE A 200 6.98 25.98 8.35
N PRO A 201 8.21 26.30 8.84
CA PRO A 201 8.57 26.03 10.23
C PRO A 201 7.64 26.72 11.24
N ALA A 202 7.24 27.97 10.98
CA ALA A 202 6.32 28.71 11.84
C ALA A 202 4.90 28.11 11.79
N PHE A 203 4.42 27.77 10.60
CA PHE A 203 3.14 27.09 10.41
C PHE A 203 3.09 25.75 11.15
N ASP A 204 4.10 24.88 10.98
CA ASP A 204 4.15 23.55 11.58
C ASP A 204 4.26 23.62 13.11
N ALA A 205 5.09 24.54 13.63
CA ALA A 205 5.18 24.79 15.07
C ALA A 205 3.82 25.21 15.64
N LYS A 206 3.10 26.11 14.96
CA LYS A 206 1.77 26.54 15.38
C LYS A 206 0.77 25.39 15.31
N LEU A 207 0.71 24.67 14.19
CA LEU A 207 -0.21 23.54 13.97
C LEU A 207 -0.12 22.51 15.10
N LYS A 208 1.09 22.14 15.52
CA LYS A 208 1.34 21.20 16.63
C LYS A 208 0.75 21.64 17.97
N THR A 209 0.57 22.95 18.19
CA THR A 209 -0.08 23.46 19.41
C THR A 209 -1.59 23.28 19.38
N LEU A 210 -2.20 23.19 18.19
CA LEU A 210 -3.65 23.19 17.98
C LEU A 210 -4.24 21.78 17.85
N ILE A 211 -3.45 20.81 17.37
CA ILE A 211 -3.90 19.44 17.16
C ILE A 211 -3.47 18.51 18.31
N SER A 212 -4.26 17.47 18.56
CA SER A 212 -3.88 16.35 19.42
C SER A 212 -3.26 15.20 18.61
N SER A 213 -3.67 15.02 17.36
CA SER A 213 -3.09 14.02 16.46
C SER A 213 -3.25 14.39 14.99
N LYS A 214 -2.36 13.82 14.17
CA LYS A 214 -2.41 13.84 12.71
C LYS A 214 -2.25 12.42 12.19
N HIS A 215 -3.18 11.99 11.36
CA HIS A 215 -3.10 10.73 10.63
C HIS A 215 -3.08 11.00 9.13
N THR A 216 -2.27 10.27 8.36
CA THR A 216 -2.16 10.45 6.91
C THR A 216 -1.99 9.09 6.23
N SER A 217 -2.82 8.84 5.22
CA SER A 217 -2.73 7.67 4.36
C SER A 217 -2.62 8.11 2.91
N LEU A 218 -1.84 7.38 2.11
CA LEU A 218 -1.82 7.52 0.66
C LEU A 218 -2.72 6.46 0.03
N MET A 219 -3.57 6.92 -0.88
CA MET A 219 -4.64 6.12 -1.47
C MET A 219 -4.72 6.36 -2.98
N GLN A 220 -5.28 5.39 -3.68
CA GLN A 220 -5.54 5.47 -5.11
C GLN A 220 -7.04 5.43 -5.36
N GLU A 221 -7.47 6.14 -6.41
CA GLU A 221 -8.86 6.13 -6.84
C GLU A 221 -9.21 4.78 -7.47
N PHE A 222 -10.43 4.32 -7.21
CA PHE A 222 -11.00 3.23 -7.96
C PHE A 222 -11.35 3.68 -9.39
N SER A 223 -10.96 2.89 -10.39
CA SER A 223 -11.25 3.18 -11.80
C SER A 223 -12.75 3.31 -12.13
N PHE A 224 -13.62 2.59 -11.42
CA PHE A 224 -15.07 2.63 -11.62
C PHE A 224 -15.77 3.82 -10.96
N TRP A 225 -15.07 4.54 -10.08
CA TRP A 225 -15.63 5.65 -9.31
C TRP A 225 -14.61 6.78 -9.17
N PRO A 226 -14.34 7.49 -10.28
CA PRO A 226 -13.41 8.61 -10.26
C PRO A 226 -13.94 9.75 -9.40
N THR A 227 -13.03 10.57 -8.86
CA THR A 227 -13.42 11.78 -8.13
C THR A 227 -14.10 12.77 -9.09
N THR A 228 -15.24 13.29 -8.66
CA THR A 228 -15.97 14.33 -9.36
C THR A 228 -15.20 15.65 -9.25
N PRO A 229 -15.10 16.46 -10.33
CA PRO A 229 -14.47 17.77 -10.28
C PRO A 229 -15.11 18.66 -9.20
N PRO A 230 -14.38 19.66 -8.68
CA PRO A 230 -14.92 20.65 -7.74
C PRO A 230 -16.25 21.24 -8.21
N ARG A 231 -17.26 21.26 -7.33
CA ARG A 231 -18.55 21.91 -7.56
C ARG A 231 -19.00 22.61 -6.29
N GLN A 232 -19.41 23.87 -6.41
CA GLN A 232 -20.03 24.61 -5.30
C GLN A 232 -21.52 24.28 -5.23
N LEU A 233 -21.83 23.10 -4.69
CA LEU A 233 -23.22 22.66 -4.49
C LEU A 233 -23.63 22.71 -3.02
N GLY A 234 -22.71 23.03 -2.11
CA GLY A 234 -22.95 23.06 -0.67
C GLY A 234 -23.42 21.70 -0.12
N GLY A 235 -24.26 21.75 0.91
CA GLY A 235 -24.83 20.58 1.55
C GLY A 235 -23.89 19.90 2.56
N ILE A 236 -24.15 18.63 2.82
CA ILE A 236 -23.38 17.81 3.75
C ILE A 236 -22.72 16.65 3.01
N PHE A 237 -21.62 16.15 3.55
CA PHE A 237 -20.91 15.02 2.98
C PHE A 237 -20.93 13.84 3.95
N GLU A 238 -20.99 12.61 3.43
CA GLU A 238 -20.78 11.39 4.22
C GLU A 238 -19.52 10.70 3.76
N LEU A 239 -18.47 10.73 4.59
CA LEU A 239 -17.29 9.92 4.40
C LEU A 239 -17.47 8.59 5.11
N ARG A 240 -17.45 7.50 4.33
CA ARG A 240 -17.46 6.15 4.88
C ARG A 240 -16.09 5.51 4.68
N SER A 241 -15.57 4.94 5.75
CA SER A 241 -14.26 4.31 5.81
C SER A 241 -14.44 2.88 6.30
N TYR A 242 -14.11 1.90 5.47
CA TYR A 242 -14.25 0.49 5.81
C TYR A 242 -12.90 -0.18 5.81
N THR A 243 -12.59 -0.90 6.89
CA THR A 243 -11.43 -1.79 6.93
C THR A 243 -11.89 -3.16 6.49
N LEU A 244 -11.34 -3.65 5.38
CA LEU A 244 -11.61 -4.96 4.81
C LEU A 244 -10.74 -6.02 5.46
N HIS A 245 -11.18 -7.28 5.38
CA HIS A 245 -10.27 -8.40 5.64
C HIS A 245 -9.12 -8.40 4.61
N PRO A 246 -7.87 -8.66 5.04
CA PRO A 246 -6.73 -8.77 4.11
C PRO A 246 -7.03 -9.76 2.99
N GLY A 247 -6.76 -9.37 1.74
CA GLY A 247 -7.04 -10.17 0.55
C GLY A 247 -8.42 -9.92 -0.10
N ASN A 248 -9.37 -9.30 0.60
CA ASN A 248 -10.75 -9.19 0.09
C ASN A 248 -11.03 -7.94 -0.76
N LEU A 249 -10.03 -7.09 -1.00
CA LEU A 249 -10.22 -5.81 -1.71
C LEU A 249 -10.79 -6.00 -3.13
N LEU A 250 -10.25 -6.97 -3.89
CA LEU A 250 -10.67 -7.21 -5.27
C LEU A 250 -12.10 -7.76 -5.35
N GLU A 251 -12.45 -8.68 -4.45
CA GLU A 251 -13.81 -9.23 -4.36
C GLU A 251 -14.82 -8.14 -3.95
N TRP A 252 -14.47 -7.35 -2.92
CA TRP A 252 -15.27 -6.22 -2.47
C TRP A 252 -15.51 -5.22 -3.60
N GLU A 253 -14.44 -4.88 -4.33
CA GLU A 253 -14.50 -3.98 -5.48
C GLU A 253 -15.41 -4.52 -6.59
N THR A 254 -15.29 -5.81 -6.93
CA THR A 254 -16.09 -6.45 -7.97
C THR A 254 -17.58 -6.36 -7.67
N HIS A 255 -17.98 -6.59 -6.42
CA HIS A 255 -19.36 -6.45 -5.99
C HIS A 255 -19.81 -4.98 -5.99
N TRP A 256 -18.99 -4.07 -5.46
CA TRP A 256 -19.31 -2.64 -5.45
C TRP A 256 -19.43 -2.02 -6.83
N ARG A 257 -18.60 -2.43 -7.80
CA ARG A 257 -18.69 -1.97 -9.19
C ARG A 257 -20.05 -2.29 -9.80
N ARG A 258 -20.63 -3.45 -9.48
CA ARG A 258 -21.98 -3.84 -9.94
C ARG A 258 -23.05 -3.01 -9.23
N GLY A 259 -23.01 -2.96 -7.89
CA GLY A 259 -24.00 -2.23 -7.10
C GLY A 259 -23.96 -0.71 -7.26
N LEU A 260 -22.83 -0.13 -7.66
CA LEU A 260 -22.73 1.30 -7.90
C LEU A 260 -23.60 1.74 -9.08
N LYS A 261 -23.82 0.87 -10.09
CA LYS A 261 -24.73 1.17 -11.20
C LYS A 261 -26.15 1.44 -10.70
N ALA A 262 -26.68 0.55 -9.87
CA ALA A 262 -27.96 0.71 -9.19
C ALA A 262 -27.97 1.95 -8.28
N ARG A 263 -26.90 2.15 -7.51
CA ARG A 263 -26.85 3.20 -6.50
C ARG A 263 -26.76 4.62 -7.08
N ARG A 264 -26.21 4.78 -8.28
CA ARG A 264 -26.15 6.07 -8.99
C ARG A 264 -27.52 6.62 -9.39
N GLU A 265 -28.57 5.78 -9.42
CA GLU A 265 -29.93 6.23 -9.72
C GLU A 265 -30.53 7.11 -8.62
N VAL A 266 -30.03 6.95 -7.39
CA VAL A 266 -30.61 7.57 -6.19
C VAL A 266 -29.65 8.50 -5.45
N MET A 267 -28.34 8.42 -5.70
CA MET A 267 -27.36 9.27 -5.03
C MET A 267 -26.10 9.52 -5.86
N GLU A 268 -25.52 10.70 -5.69
CA GLU A 268 -24.30 11.12 -6.39
C GLU A 268 -23.06 10.92 -5.50
N GLY A 269 -22.10 10.15 -6.01
CA GLY A 269 -20.84 9.90 -5.36
C GLY A 269 -19.81 10.98 -5.71
N VAL A 270 -19.05 11.43 -4.71
CA VAL A 270 -17.94 12.38 -4.91
C VAL A 270 -16.68 11.64 -5.33
N GLY A 271 -16.38 10.49 -4.75
CA GLY A 271 -15.21 9.69 -5.10
C GLY A 271 -15.06 8.47 -4.20
N ALA A 272 -14.25 7.50 -4.65
CA ALA A 272 -13.89 6.35 -3.84
C ALA A 272 -12.42 5.97 -4.05
N TRP A 273 -11.76 5.59 -2.96
CA TRP A 273 -10.33 5.31 -2.90
C TRP A 273 -10.03 4.07 -2.06
N PHE A 274 -8.87 3.47 -2.30
CA PHE A 274 -8.32 2.40 -1.47
C PHE A 274 -6.89 2.76 -1.03
N VAL A 275 -6.57 2.49 0.23
CA VAL A 275 -5.29 2.85 0.84
C VAL A 275 -4.18 1.91 0.36
N GLN A 276 -3.04 2.49 0.00
CA GLN A 276 -1.81 1.78 -0.42
C GLN A 276 -0.66 1.97 0.58
N ILE A 277 -0.64 3.08 1.32
CA ILE A 277 0.37 3.36 2.36
C ILE A 277 -0.35 4.02 3.55
N GLY A 278 -0.09 3.54 4.77
CA GLY A 278 -0.83 3.93 5.97
C GLY A 278 -1.81 2.83 6.40
N ASP A 279 -3.09 3.16 6.58
CA ASP A 279 -4.14 2.23 7.00
C ASP A 279 -4.52 1.20 5.91
N LEU A 280 -3.64 0.22 5.66
CA LEU A 280 -3.85 -0.81 4.65
C LEU A 280 -5.19 -1.56 4.82
N ASN A 281 -5.70 -2.08 3.70
CA ASN A 281 -7.01 -2.73 3.60
C ASN A 281 -8.19 -1.78 3.88
N THR A 282 -7.97 -0.48 3.94
CA THR A 282 -9.05 0.50 4.10
C THR A 282 -9.51 1.05 2.76
N VAL A 283 -10.82 1.10 2.58
CA VAL A 283 -11.48 1.80 1.48
C VAL A 283 -12.23 3.02 2.01
N HIS A 284 -12.13 4.12 1.30
CA HIS A 284 -12.86 5.35 1.59
C HIS A 284 -13.82 5.63 0.44
N HIS A 285 -15.05 6.03 0.74
CA HIS A 285 -15.95 6.55 -0.28
C HIS A 285 -16.77 7.71 0.28
N LEU A 286 -16.86 8.76 -0.53
CA LEU A 286 -17.42 10.05 -0.17
C LEU A 286 -18.68 10.30 -0.98
N TRP A 287 -19.76 10.66 -0.28
CA TRP A 287 -21.06 10.98 -0.86
C TRP A 287 -21.43 12.42 -0.49
N GLN A 288 -22.20 13.08 -1.35
CA GLN A 288 -22.76 14.40 -1.09
C GLN A 288 -24.29 14.31 -0.99
N PHE A 289 -24.86 15.11 -0.09
CA PHE A 289 -26.29 15.19 0.17
C PHE A 289 -26.68 16.64 0.42
N ALA A 290 -27.95 16.97 0.17
CA ALA A 290 -28.45 18.33 0.46
C ALA A 290 -28.50 18.58 1.98
N ASN A 291 -28.96 17.59 2.75
CA ASN A 291 -29.05 17.62 4.21
C ASN A 291 -29.25 16.20 4.78
N LEU A 292 -29.38 16.07 6.10
CA LEU A 292 -29.54 14.77 6.78
C LEU A 292 -30.84 14.04 6.42
N GLU A 293 -31.91 14.76 6.14
CA GLU A 293 -33.21 14.16 5.78
C GLU A 293 -33.17 13.62 4.36
N GLU A 294 -32.62 14.37 3.42
CA GLU A 294 -32.39 13.90 2.05
C GLU A 294 -31.47 12.67 2.04
N ARG A 295 -30.39 12.69 2.83
CA ARG A 295 -29.54 11.51 3.07
C ARG A 295 -30.35 10.30 3.54
N ARG A 296 -31.24 10.46 4.53
CA ARG A 296 -32.09 9.38 5.05
C ARG A 296 -32.96 8.80 3.93
N ILE A 297 -33.64 9.67 3.19
CA ILE A 297 -34.52 9.30 2.08
C ILE A 297 -33.75 8.54 0.98
N ARG A 298 -32.60 9.06 0.50
CA ARG A 298 -31.82 8.41 -0.56
C ARG A 298 -31.28 7.04 -0.17
N ARG A 299 -30.88 6.90 1.09
CA ARG A 299 -30.40 5.62 1.63
C ARG A 299 -31.53 4.58 1.69
N GLU A 300 -32.73 5.00 2.05
CA GLU A 300 -33.91 4.12 2.05
C GLU A 300 -34.27 3.73 0.60
N GLN A 301 -34.33 4.72 -0.30
CA GLN A 301 -34.61 4.49 -1.73
C GLN A 301 -33.63 3.52 -2.38
N SER A 302 -32.36 3.50 -1.94
CA SER A 302 -31.35 2.56 -2.45
C SER A 302 -31.77 1.09 -2.28
N TRP A 303 -32.53 0.75 -1.23
CA TRP A 303 -33.00 -0.63 -1.00
C TRP A 303 -34.11 -1.06 -1.96
N SER A 304 -34.79 -0.11 -2.59
CA SER A 304 -35.78 -0.39 -3.63
C SER A 304 -35.16 -0.60 -5.02
N VAL A 305 -33.85 -0.38 -5.19
CA VAL A 305 -33.16 -0.57 -6.47
C VAL A 305 -32.64 -2.00 -6.58
N GLU A 306 -32.96 -2.66 -7.70
CA GLU A 306 -32.53 -4.03 -7.98
C GLU A 306 -30.99 -4.17 -7.92
N GLY A 307 -30.50 -5.27 -7.34
CA GLY A 307 -29.07 -5.57 -7.21
C GLY A 307 -28.37 -4.87 -6.04
N TRP A 308 -28.95 -3.82 -5.43
CA TRP A 308 -28.32 -3.17 -4.27
C TRP A 308 -28.30 -4.09 -3.05
N GLY A 309 -29.42 -4.77 -2.74
CA GLY A 309 -29.50 -5.71 -1.61
C GLY A 309 -28.49 -6.86 -1.73
N GLU A 310 -28.32 -7.43 -2.93
CA GLU A 310 -27.31 -8.47 -3.20
C GLU A 310 -25.89 -7.94 -3.01
N THR A 311 -25.62 -6.72 -3.48
CA THR A 311 -24.31 -6.06 -3.28
C THR A 311 -23.98 -5.93 -1.80
N VAL A 312 -24.94 -5.50 -0.97
CA VAL A 312 -24.75 -5.39 0.48
C VAL A 312 -24.49 -6.77 1.09
N HIS A 313 -25.30 -7.77 0.74
CA HIS A 313 -25.14 -9.13 1.26
C HIS A 313 -23.76 -9.72 0.97
N LYS A 314 -23.21 -9.48 -0.21
CA LYS A 314 -21.89 -9.98 -0.62
C LYS A 314 -20.72 -9.17 -0.06
N THR A 315 -20.90 -7.88 0.19
CA THR A 315 -19.79 -7.00 0.63
C THR A 315 -19.64 -6.90 2.14
N VAL A 316 -20.72 -7.02 2.92
CA VAL A 316 -20.68 -6.93 4.39
C VAL A 316 -19.74 -7.98 5.02
N PRO A 317 -19.78 -9.27 4.63
CA PRO A 317 -18.87 -10.28 5.20
C PRO A 317 -17.38 -10.02 4.93
N LEU A 318 -17.05 -9.18 3.95
CA LEU A 318 -15.68 -8.85 3.59
C LEU A 318 -15.10 -7.72 4.46
N ILE A 319 -15.91 -7.10 5.33
CA ILE A 319 -15.58 -5.90 6.09
C ILE A 319 -15.41 -6.24 7.58
N GLN A 320 -14.30 -5.81 8.16
CA GLN A 320 -14.03 -5.91 9.59
C GLN A 320 -14.69 -4.78 10.39
N THR A 321 -14.53 -3.54 9.93
CA THR A 321 -15.06 -2.37 10.61
C THR A 321 -15.62 -1.36 9.63
N MET A 322 -16.65 -0.63 10.05
CA MET A 322 -17.25 0.45 9.27
C MET A 322 -17.33 1.71 10.11
N LYS A 323 -16.83 2.83 9.57
CA LYS A 323 -17.03 4.16 10.13
C LYS A 323 -17.76 5.04 9.12
N SER A 324 -18.73 5.81 9.59
CA SER A 324 -19.41 6.84 8.82
C SER A 324 -19.27 8.17 9.56
N ARG A 325 -18.86 9.21 8.84
CA ARG A 325 -18.75 10.58 9.35
C ARG A 325 -19.60 11.51 8.51
N ILE A 326 -20.42 12.34 9.17
CA ILE A 326 -21.07 13.47 8.51
C ILE A 326 -20.13 14.66 8.59
N LEU A 327 -19.91 15.28 7.44
CA LEU A 327 -18.87 16.24 7.19
C LEU A 327 -19.49 17.54 6.65
N MET A 328 -19.06 18.67 7.21
CA MET A 328 -19.36 20.01 6.71
C MET A 328 -18.16 20.55 5.95
N PRO A 329 -18.32 21.04 4.71
CA PRO A 329 -17.20 21.60 3.97
C PRO A 329 -16.65 22.85 4.67
N CYS A 330 -15.34 22.99 4.68
CA CYS A 330 -14.66 24.21 5.13
C CYS A 330 -14.76 25.29 4.06
N SER A 331 -14.69 26.58 4.43
CA SER A 331 -14.82 27.70 3.48
C SER A 331 -13.75 27.74 2.37
N TRP A 332 -12.58 27.15 2.60
CA TRP A 332 -11.51 27.01 1.59
C TRP A 332 -11.58 25.68 0.82
N SER A 333 -12.58 24.83 1.08
CA SER A 333 -12.75 23.58 0.34
C SER A 333 -13.13 23.88 -1.10
N THR A 334 -12.59 23.12 -2.05
CA THR A 334 -12.92 23.28 -3.47
C THR A 334 -14.34 22.79 -3.80
N VAL A 335 -14.94 21.99 -2.91
CA VAL A 335 -16.34 21.53 -2.99
C VAL A 335 -17.26 22.23 -1.99
N ALA A 336 -16.83 23.37 -1.42
CA ALA A 336 -17.60 24.13 -0.44
C ALA A 336 -18.91 24.67 -1.02
#